data_AF-A0A0R1YYD2-F1
#
_entry.id   AF-A0A0R1YYD2-F1
#
_cell.length_a   1.000
_cell.length_b   1.000
_cell.length_c   1.000
_cell.angle_alpha   90.00
_cell.angle_beta   90.00
_cell.angle_gamma   90.00
#
_symmetry.space_group_name_H-M   'P 1'
#
loop_
_entity.id
_entity.type
_entity.pdbx_description
1 polymer ?
#
loop_
_entity_poly.entity_id
_entity_poly.type
_entity_poly.pdbx_seq_one_letter_code
_entity_poly.pdbx_strand_id
1 'polypeptide(L)' 'MELSQTDFDILNAIKTGRVGGGTLINHFVDYCDNAIGGHPQPLIDAGLIKSDGTSVDGLTDAGLAAWQDYKDKHPVA' A
#
# COMPACT_ATOMS: atom_id res chain seq x y z
N MET A 1 -6.21 9.89 -8.06
CA MET A 1 -4.76 9.65 -8.21
C MET A 1 -4.61 8.46 -9.12
N GLU A 2 -3.72 8.52 -10.11
CA GLU A 2 -3.35 7.33 -10.87
C GLU A 2 -2.20 6.65 -10.11
N LEU A 3 -2.35 5.36 -9.79
CA LEU A 3 -1.31 4.60 -9.09
C LEU A 3 -0.19 4.27 -10.07
N SER A 4 1.06 4.46 -9.65
CA SER A 4 2.20 3.84 -10.33
C SER A 4 2.29 2.35 -9.99
N GLN A 5 3.13 1.60 -10.71
CA GLN A 5 3.46 0.21 -10.37
C GLN A 5 4.02 0.10 -8.94
N THR A 6 4.84 1.07 -8.52
CA THR A 6 5.41 1.10 -7.16
C THR A 6 4.32 1.30 -6.12
N ASP A 7 3.38 2.23 -6.38
CA ASP A 7 2.25 2.45 -5.47
C ASP A 7 1.37 1.20 -5.37
N PHE A 8 1.09 0.56 -6.49
CA PHE A 8 0.36 -0.69 -6.53
C PHE A 8 1.07 -1.79 -5.73
N ASP A 9 2.38 -1.95 -5.87
CA ASP A 9 3.15 -2.98 -5.17
C ASP A 9 3.13 -2.77 -3.65
N ILE A 10 3.11 -1.51 -3.18
CA ILE A 10 2.93 -1.17 -1.76
C ILE A 10 1.53 -1.59 -1.28
N LEU A 11 0.47 -1.20 -2.00
CA LEU A 11 -0.90 -1.62 -1.65
C LEU A 11 -1.06 -3.14 -1.71
N ASN A 12 -0.40 -3.80 -2.67
CA ASN A 12 -0.42 -5.23 -2.88
C ASN A 12 0.29 -5.99 -1.74
N ALA A 13 1.39 -5.46 -1.21
CA ALA A 13 2.06 -6.04 -0.06
C ALA A 13 1.14 -6.10 1.18
N ILE A 14 0.34 -5.07 1.41
CA ILE A 14 -0.69 -5.07 2.45
C ILE A 14 -1.80 -6.06 2.09
N LYS A 15 -2.34 -5.98 0.86
CA LYS A 15 -3.49 -6.81 0.42
C LYS A 15 -3.23 -8.32 0.48
N THR A 16 -1.98 -8.72 0.21
CA THR A 16 -1.53 -10.12 0.19
C THR A 16 -0.99 -10.60 1.54
N GLY A 17 -0.94 -9.73 2.55
CA GLY A 17 -0.48 -10.07 3.90
C GLY A 17 1.04 -10.11 4.08
N ARG A 18 1.82 -9.60 3.12
CA ARG A 18 3.27 -9.37 3.31
C ARG A 18 3.51 -8.28 4.37
N VAL A 19 2.62 -7.30 4.43
CA VAL A 19 2.52 -6.33 5.52
C VAL A 19 1.20 -6.59 6.25
N GLY A 20 1.30 -7.07 7.48
CA GLY A 20 0.14 -7.38 8.33
C GLY A 20 -0.37 -6.15 9.08
N GLY A 21 -1.63 -6.20 9.52
CA GLY A 21 -2.17 -5.20 10.44
C GLY A 21 -1.37 -5.16 11.76
N GLY A 22 -1.11 -3.96 12.27
CA GLY A 22 -0.25 -3.71 13.42
C GLY A 22 1.24 -3.57 13.09
N THR A 23 1.63 -3.60 11.80
CA THR A 23 3.02 -3.33 11.40
C THR A 23 3.38 -1.89 11.73
N LEU A 24 4.44 -1.66 12.52
CA LEU A 24 4.90 -0.31 12.85
C LEU A 24 5.24 0.50 11.60
N ILE A 25 4.91 1.80 11.57
CA ILE A 25 5.12 2.65 10.40
C ILE A 25 6.59 2.69 9.97
N ASN A 26 7.53 2.76 10.90
CA ASN A 26 8.97 2.75 10.58
C ASN A 26 9.36 1.45 9.86
N HIS A 27 8.92 0.29 10.34
CA HIS A 27 9.18 -1.00 9.69
C HIS A 27 8.50 -1.09 8.33
N PHE A 28 7.31 -0.50 8.19
CA PHE A 28 6.63 -0.45 6.90
C PHE A 28 7.37 0.44 5.89
N VAL A 29 7.83 1.62 6.30
CA VAL A 29 8.65 2.50 5.48
C VAL A 29 9.95 1.81 5.09
N ASP A 30 10.67 1.20 6.03
CA ASP A 30 11.90 0.46 5.77
C ASP A 30 11.66 -0.70 4.78
N TYR A 31 10.55 -1.42 4.93
CA TYR A 31 10.18 -2.49 4.00
C TYR A 31 9.91 -1.94 2.60
N CYS A 32 9.14 -0.86 2.47
CA CYS A 32 8.84 -0.26 1.18
C CYS A 32 10.10 0.28 0.50
N ASP A 33 11.01 0.91 1.25
CA ASP A 33 12.27 1.44 0.72
C ASP A 33 13.19 0.31 0.22
N ASN A 34 13.35 -0.75 1.01
CA ASN A 34 14.30 -1.84 0.71
C ASN A 34 13.76 -2.91 -0.24
N ALA A 35 12.48 -3.27 -0.14
CA ALA A 35 11.91 -4.40 -0.87
C ALA A 35 11.12 -4.00 -2.13
N ILE A 36 10.59 -2.77 -2.14
CA ILE A 36 9.75 -2.27 -3.25
C ILE A 36 10.45 -1.13 -3.98
N GLY A 37 11.23 -0.30 -3.27
CA GLY A 37 11.85 0.90 -3.82
C GLY A 37 10.93 2.12 -3.84
N GLY A 38 10.00 2.21 -2.88
CA GLY A 38 9.01 3.29 -2.82
C GLY A 38 8.72 3.77 -1.39
N HIS A 39 8.07 4.93 -1.27
CA HIS A 39 7.69 5.50 0.03
C HIS A 39 6.17 5.42 0.23
N PRO A 40 5.66 4.86 1.34
CA PRO A 40 4.22 4.68 1.54
C PRO A 40 3.46 5.95 1.97
N GLN A 41 4.14 7.05 2.31
CA GLN A 41 3.51 8.24 2.89
C GLN A 41 2.48 8.89 1.96
N PRO A 42 2.72 9.05 0.65
CA PRO A 42 1.70 9.59 -0.26
C PRO A 42 0.41 8.77 -0.28
N LEU A 43 0.49 7.45 -0.07
CA LEU A 43 -0.67 6.55 -0.04
C LEU A 43 -1.42 6.62 1.30
N ILE A 44 -0.70 6.86 2.39
CA ILE A 44 -1.28 7.16 3.71
C ILE A 44 -2.00 8.51 3.65
N ASP A 45 -1.34 9.55 3.13
CA ASP A 45 -1.88 10.90 3.01
C ASP A 45 -3.10 10.96 2.08
N ALA A 46 -3.11 10.14 1.02
CA ALA A 46 -4.24 9.97 0.12
C ALA A 46 -5.41 9.15 0.72
N GLY A 47 -5.26 8.64 1.95
CA GLY A 47 -6.29 7.84 2.63
C GLY A 47 -6.49 6.45 2.04
N LEU A 48 -5.49 5.89 1.36
CA LEU A 48 -5.55 4.53 0.77
C LEU A 48 -5.09 3.47 1.77
N ILE A 49 -4.22 3.84 2.69
CA ILE A 49 -3.70 2.96 3.74
C ILE A 49 -4.31 3.40 5.08
N LYS A 50 -4.89 2.45 5.81
CA LYS A 50 -5.41 2.68 7.14
C LYS A 50 -4.25 2.64 8.13
N SER A 51 -4.06 3.74 8.86
CA SER A 51 -3.03 3.87 9.89
C SER A 51 -3.54 4.71 11.05
N ASP A 52 -3.07 4.39 12.26
CA ASP A 52 -3.30 5.17 13.49
C ASP A 52 -2.16 6.17 13.80
N GLY A 53 -1.22 6.35 12.86
CA GLY A 53 -0.04 7.20 13.03
C GLY A 53 1.13 6.51 13.74
N THR A 54 0.97 5.27 14.21
CA THR A 54 2.05 4.44 14.79
C THR A 54 2.23 3.14 14.01
N SER A 55 1.13 2.59 13.48
CA SER A 55 1.10 1.32 12.77
C SER A 55 0.17 1.37 11.55
N VAL A 56 0.37 0.42 10.65
CA VAL A 56 -0.49 0.15 9.50
C VAL A 56 -1.48 -0.94 9.90
N ASP A 57 -2.77 -0.67 9.72
CA ASP A 57 -3.85 -1.62 10.00
C ASP A 57 -4.29 -2.39 8.76
N GLY A 58 -4.06 -1.84 7.57
CA GLY A 58 -4.48 -2.44 6.30
C GLY A 58 -4.80 -1.41 5.23
N LEU A 59 -5.55 -1.83 4.21
CA LEU A 59 -6.10 -0.92 3.21
C LEU A 59 -7.42 -0.31 3.71
N THR A 60 -7.69 0.94 3.33
CA THR A 60 -9.04 1.50 3.41
C THR A 60 -9.91 0.96 2.27
N ASP A 61 -11.21 1.24 2.30
CA ASP A 61 -12.10 0.91 1.17
C ASP A 61 -11.64 1.60 -0.13
N ALA A 62 -11.15 2.85 -0.03
CA ALA A 62 -10.58 3.57 -1.16
C ALA A 62 -9.28 2.93 -1.66
N GLY A 63 -8.41 2.48 -0.76
CA GLY A 63 -7.19 1.74 -1.12
C GLY A 63 -7.48 0.40 -1.79
N LEU A 64 -8.49 -0.33 -1.30
CA LEU A 64 -8.93 -1.58 -1.92
C LEU A 64 -9.50 -1.34 -3.32
N ALA A 65 -10.32 -0.30 -3.50
CA ALA A 65 -10.84 0.07 -4.81
C ALA A 65 -9.73 0.48 -5.77
N ALA A 66 -8.75 1.28 -5.33
CA ALA A 66 -7.62 1.70 -6.14
C ALA A 66 -6.72 0.51 -6.55
N TRP A 67 -6.48 -0.42 -5.62
CA TRP A 67 -5.75 -1.67 -5.92
C TRP A 67 -6.47 -2.51 -6.97
N GLN A 68 -7.80 -2.64 -6.87
CA GLN A 68 -8.60 -3.40 -7.84
C GLN A 68 -8.62 -2.72 -9.21
N ASP A 69 -8.84 -1.40 -9.27
CA ASP A 69 -8.83 -0.61 -10.50
C ASP A 69 -7.49 -0.71 -11.25
N TYR A 70 -6.36 -0.68 -10.53
CA TYR A 70 -5.04 -0.87 -11.13
C TYR A 70 -4.90 -2.26 -11.76
N LYS A 71 -5.34 -3.33 -11.07
CA LYS A 71 -5.32 -4.69 -11.61
C LYS A 71 -6.19 -4.87 -12.85
N ASP A 72 -7.38 -4.29 -12.85
CA ASP A 72 -8.32 -4.42 -13.95
C ASP A 72 -7.80 -3.71 -15.21
N LYS A 73 -7.05 -2.61 -15.04
CA LYS A 73 -6.39 -1.88 -16.13
C LYS A 73 -5.07 -2.50 -16.58
N HIS A 74 -4.42 -3.28 -15.72
CA HIS A 74 -3.17 -3.98 -16.01
C HIS A 74 -3.34 -5.50 -15.81
N PRO A 75 -4.23 -6.15 -16.60
CA PRO A 75 -4.39 -7.59 -16.52
C PRO A 75 -3.05 -8.24 -16.83
N VAL A 76 -2.53 -8.99 -15.87
CA VAL A 76 -1.35 -9.83 -16.10
C VAL A 76 -1.76 -10.87 -17.13
N ALA A 77 -1.10 -10.88 -18.28
CA ALA A 77 -1.37 -11.80 -19.39
C ALA A 77 -1.19 -13.27 -18.98
#